data_AF-A0AAW7X9W3-F1
#
_entry.id   AF-A0AAW7X9W3-F1
#
_cell.length_a   1.000
_cell.length_b   1.000
_cell.length_c   1.000
_cell.angle_alpha   90.00
_cell.angle_beta   90.00
_cell.angle_gamma   90.00
#
_symmetry.space_group_name_H-M   'P 1'
#
loop_
_entity.id
_entity.type
_entity.pdbx_description
1 polymer ?
#
loop_
_entity_poly.entity_id
_entity_poly.type
_entity_poly.pdbx_seq_one_letter_code
_entity_poly.pdbx_strand_id
1 'polypeptide(L)'
;MTSEYKPLIIAGKNSGIPVELNPVQAEFYRNVETQARQGSYWATILIKDLQSLSSGHVKRNVFVADGPADASFKNLEMILPGCRAKVMKCSSGKYLVYDLELDVEYPELDTTYPDLQAVGKKPGLHQVRKLNSQWKPLFKNDGKLSKSPVPVVAVSDGYNAVTQAANSCAGHLADTKMVGSYMLDHQGFDMHYTPSAKIGGLTQINQALNAATDISLYESAALLAHTIELSKDIKNVLWITQGGGSGVFTHALSLLKGKGIDLKDSKHSIYFSHPTTSFIKAQALAMELGIKFDRDNLSVQPFNFNETVGGLNFGGGFIAGYQRMRQDPEYTALNYGVDSLKGIQRNWQPISITAGCAAAVSAALGSGGTAAAIPAVITAATAMAGLGHTLFQSWLPDKYRRLKQKL
;
A
#
# COMPACT_ATOMS: atom_id res chain seq x y z
N MET A 1 36.75 -37.40 4.95
CA MET A 1 37.26 -36.01 5.09
C MET A 1 36.06 -35.08 5.00
N THR A 2 35.51 -34.70 6.15
CA THR A 2 34.42 -33.72 6.24
C THR A 2 34.96 -32.36 5.79
N SER A 3 34.43 -31.80 4.71
CA SER A 3 34.75 -30.43 4.32
C SER A 3 34.50 -29.53 5.53
N GLU A 4 35.48 -28.71 5.92
CA GLU A 4 35.31 -27.71 6.96
C GLU A 4 34.02 -26.93 6.71
N TYR A 5 33.06 -27.06 7.63
CA TYR A 5 31.83 -26.27 7.62
C TYR A 5 32.20 -24.82 7.90
N LYS A 6 32.45 -24.05 6.85
CA LYS A 6 32.76 -22.63 6.94
C LYS A 6 31.55 -21.83 6.44
N PRO A 7 30.67 -21.36 7.34
CA PRO A 7 29.50 -20.58 6.93
C PRO A 7 29.92 -19.29 6.23
N LEU A 8 29.20 -18.93 5.17
CA LEU A 8 29.45 -17.71 4.42
C LEU A 8 28.88 -16.52 5.18
N ILE A 9 29.72 -15.58 5.59
CA ILE A 9 29.25 -14.33 6.23
C ILE A 9 28.72 -13.41 5.14
N ILE A 10 27.41 -13.18 5.11
CA ILE A 10 26.73 -12.35 4.11
C ILE A 10 26.51 -10.90 4.59
N ALA A 11 26.57 -10.65 5.89
CA ALA A 11 26.56 -9.32 6.49
C ALA A 11 27.22 -9.32 7.87
N GLY A 12 27.54 -8.14 8.40
CA GLY A 12 28.02 -8.00 9.78
C GLY A 12 29.47 -8.41 10.04
N LYS A 13 30.29 -8.60 8.98
CA LYS A 13 31.69 -9.06 9.12
C LYS A 13 32.56 -8.09 9.91
N ASN A 14 32.40 -6.79 9.67
CA ASN A 14 33.24 -5.73 10.23
C ASN A 14 32.51 -4.87 11.27
N SER A 15 31.17 -4.84 11.24
CA SER A 15 30.33 -4.04 12.15
C SER A 15 28.89 -4.57 12.11
N GLY A 16 28.19 -4.52 13.24
CA GLY A 16 26.86 -5.11 13.42
C GLY A 16 26.89 -6.59 13.82
N ILE A 17 25.72 -7.22 13.82
CA ILE A 17 25.56 -8.64 14.14
C ILE A 17 25.92 -9.48 12.90
N PRO A 18 26.84 -10.46 13.00
CA PRO A 18 27.14 -11.35 11.89
C PRO A 18 25.90 -12.12 11.42
N VAL A 19 25.68 -12.08 10.10
CA VAL A 19 24.67 -12.89 9.41
C VAL A 19 25.41 -13.92 8.59
N GLU A 20 25.29 -15.16 9.00
CA GLU A 20 25.93 -16.33 8.42
C GLU A 20 24.93 -17.09 7.55
N LEU A 21 25.40 -17.64 6.44
CA LEU A 21 24.61 -18.46 5.53
C LEU A 21 25.13 -19.90 5.58
N ASN A 22 24.21 -20.85 5.70
CA ASN A 22 24.50 -22.26 5.56
C ASN A 22 25.18 -22.53 4.20
N PRO A 23 26.35 -23.19 4.16
CA PRO A 23 27.07 -23.46 2.90
C PRO A 23 26.22 -24.11 1.81
N VAL A 24 25.22 -24.92 2.16
CA VAL A 24 24.28 -25.54 1.21
C VAL A 24 23.51 -24.49 0.39
N GLN A 25 23.23 -23.33 0.99
CA GLN A 25 22.48 -22.24 0.36
C GLN A 25 23.39 -21.22 -0.38
N ALA A 26 24.71 -21.45 -0.40
CA ALA A 26 25.68 -20.48 -0.91
C ALA A 26 25.55 -20.23 -2.42
N GLU A 27 25.30 -21.27 -3.21
CA GLU A 27 25.11 -21.13 -4.66
C GLU A 27 23.84 -20.34 -4.97
N PHE A 28 22.73 -20.69 -4.32
CA PHE A 28 21.48 -19.96 -4.42
C PHE A 28 21.66 -18.47 -4.14
N TYR A 29 22.30 -18.13 -3.00
CA TYR A 29 22.54 -16.74 -2.63
C TYR A 29 23.39 -15.99 -3.66
N ARG A 30 24.44 -16.62 -4.20
CA ARG A 30 25.29 -16.02 -5.25
C ARG A 30 24.53 -15.78 -6.56
N ASN A 31 23.60 -16.66 -6.92
CA ASN A 31 22.75 -16.48 -8.09
C ASN A 31 21.82 -15.28 -7.91
N VAL A 32 21.17 -15.16 -6.74
CA VAL A 32 20.33 -13.99 -6.41
C VAL A 32 21.17 -12.71 -6.36
N GLU A 33 22.37 -12.75 -5.79
CA GLU A 33 23.28 -11.60 -5.77
C GLU A 33 23.67 -11.16 -7.19
N THR A 34 23.90 -12.11 -8.09
CA THR A 34 24.18 -11.83 -9.50
C THR A 34 23.00 -11.14 -10.18
N GLN A 35 21.76 -11.63 -9.95
CA GLN A 35 20.56 -10.98 -10.47
C GLN A 35 20.37 -9.57 -9.90
N ALA A 36 20.64 -9.36 -8.61
CA ALA A 36 20.59 -8.04 -7.99
C ALA A 36 21.59 -7.07 -8.65
N ARG A 37 22.83 -7.53 -8.94
CA ARG A 37 23.84 -6.73 -9.67
C ARG A 37 23.43 -6.43 -11.11
N GLN A 38 22.68 -7.32 -11.75
CA GLN A 38 22.09 -7.10 -13.08
C GLN A 38 20.87 -6.16 -13.06
N GLY A 39 20.50 -5.64 -11.88
CA GLY A 39 19.43 -4.65 -11.72
C GLY A 39 18.07 -5.27 -11.39
N SER A 40 17.99 -6.57 -11.09
CA SER A 40 16.73 -7.18 -10.69
C SER A 40 16.28 -6.67 -9.32
N TYR A 41 15.12 -6.02 -9.30
CA TYR A 41 14.63 -5.36 -8.09
C TYR A 41 14.15 -6.32 -7.00
N TRP A 42 13.53 -7.45 -7.34
CA TRP A 42 13.13 -8.47 -6.34
C TRP A 42 14.37 -9.03 -5.63
N ALA A 43 15.40 -9.39 -6.41
CA ALA A 43 16.66 -9.90 -5.89
C ALA A 43 17.38 -8.86 -5.03
N THR A 44 17.35 -7.60 -5.45
CA THR A 44 17.91 -6.48 -4.67
C THR A 44 17.24 -6.34 -3.31
N ILE A 45 15.91 -6.42 -3.25
CA ILE A 45 15.16 -6.35 -1.99
C ILE A 45 15.51 -7.55 -1.10
N LEU A 46 15.48 -8.77 -1.67
CA LEU A 46 15.79 -10.01 -0.95
C LEU A 46 17.16 -9.93 -0.27
N ILE A 47 18.21 -9.57 -1.03
CA ILE A 47 19.58 -9.46 -0.52
C ILE A 47 19.66 -8.40 0.59
N LYS A 48 19.09 -7.21 0.36
CA LYS A 48 19.11 -6.12 1.34
C LYS A 48 18.39 -6.49 2.63
N ASP A 49 17.25 -7.17 2.54
CA ASP A 49 16.48 -7.54 3.72
C ASP A 49 17.16 -8.66 4.52
N LEU A 50 17.76 -9.66 3.87
CA LEU A 50 18.62 -10.63 4.56
C LEU A 50 19.80 -9.95 5.28
N GLN A 51 20.52 -9.08 4.58
CA GLN A 51 21.68 -8.38 5.15
C GLN A 51 21.29 -7.46 6.30
N SER A 52 20.07 -6.90 6.28
CA SER A 52 19.61 -5.97 7.31
C SER A 52 19.42 -6.58 8.69
N LEU A 53 19.36 -7.92 8.80
CA LEU A 53 19.42 -8.63 10.08
C LEU A 53 20.64 -8.23 10.92
N SER A 54 21.74 -7.83 10.26
CA SER A 54 22.94 -7.35 10.93
C SER A 54 22.73 -6.10 11.79
N SER A 55 21.64 -5.35 11.57
CA SER A 55 21.27 -4.21 12.43
C SER A 55 20.74 -4.64 13.81
N GLY A 56 20.36 -5.91 13.98
CA GLY A 56 19.71 -6.43 15.19
C GLY A 56 18.26 -5.98 15.37
N HIS A 57 17.74 -5.12 14.49
CA HIS A 57 16.34 -4.72 14.50
C HIS A 57 15.48 -5.74 13.74
N VAL A 58 14.47 -6.29 14.41
CA VAL A 58 13.51 -7.21 13.80
C VAL A 58 12.56 -6.40 12.92
N LYS A 59 12.71 -6.52 11.60
CA LYS A 59 11.82 -5.88 10.63
C LYS A 59 10.45 -6.56 10.59
N ARG A 60 9.45 -5.87 10.03
CA ARG A 60 8.06 -6.35 9.91
C ARG A 60 7.89 -7.62 9.07
N ASN A 61 8.91 -7.98 8.31
CA ASN A 61 8.92 -9.19 7.48
C ASN A 61 9.57 -10.39 8.18
N VAL A 62 9.96 -10.23 9.44
CA VAL A 62 10.55 -11.27 10.28
C VAL A 62 9.51 -11.70 11.31
N PHE A 63 9.16 -12.97 11.30
CA PHE A 63 8.19 -13.60 12.17
C PHE A 63 8.90 -14.62 13.06
N VAL A 64 8.43 -14.82 14.28
CA VAL A 64 8.93 -15.90 15.13
C VAL A 64 8.23 -17.18 14.69
N ALA A 65 8.99 -18.17 14.25
CA ALA A 65 8.44 -19.48 13.96
C ALA A 65 8.13 -20.21 15.28
N ASP A 66 6.96 -20.85 15.38
CA ASP A 66 6.60 -21.63 16.56
C ASP A 66 7.67 -22.70 16.82
N GLY A 67 8.27 -22.64 18.02
CA GLY A 67 9.30 -23.55 18.47
C GLY A 67 9.23 -23.72 19.98
N PRO A 68 9.85 -24.77 20.56
CA PRO A 68 9.82 -25.00 21.99
C PRO A 68 10.36 -23.77 22.74
N ALA A 69 9.60 -23.31 23.75
CA ALA A 69 9.91 -22.10 24.52
C ALA A 69 11.29 -22.14 25.23
N ASP A 70 11.86 -23.34 25.38
CA ASP A 70 13.11 -23.63 26.09
C ASP A 70 14.35 -23.79 25.18
N ALA A 71 14.24 -23.51 23.87
CA ALA A 71 15.42 -23.54 23.01
C ALA A 71 16.32 -22.32 23.28
N SER A 72 17.63 -22.55 23.43
CA SER A 72 18.69 -21.52 23.50
C SER A 72 18.87 -20.73 22.19
N PHE A 73 17.97 -20.92 21.24
CA PHE A 73 17.96 -20.38 19.88
C PHE A 73 16.54 -19.92 19.54
N LYS A 74 16.40 -18.78 18.86
CA LYS A 74 15.09 -18.33 18.35
C LYS A 74 15.01 -18.58 16.85
N ASN A 75 14.05 -19.39 16.42
CA ASN A 75 13.75 -19.60 15.02
C ASN A 75 12.86 -18.47 14.51
N LEU A 76 13.26 -17.90 13.39
CA LEU A 76 12.61 -16.79 12.72
C LEU A 76 12.32 -17.20 11.28
N GLU A 77 11.15 -16.85 10.78
CA GLU A 77 10.81 -16.94 9.37
C GLU A 77 10.79 -15.54 8.77
N MET A 78 11.48 -15.33 7.66
CA MET A 78 11.41 -14.08 6.92
C MET A 78 10.66 -14.29 5.62
N ILE A 79 9.67 -13.43 5.38
CA ILE A 79 8.99 -13.36 4.09
C ILE A 79 9.73 -12.32 3.25
N LEU A 80 10.14 -12.72 2.05
CA LEU A 80 10.88 -11.92 1.09
C LEU A 80 10.19 -12.05 -0.28
N PRO A 81 10.39 -11.09 -1.20
CA PRO A 81 9.87 -11.26 -2.56
C PRO A 81 10.43 -12.54 -3.21
N GLY A 82 9.54 -13.45 -3.60
CA GLY A 82 9.89 -14.73 -4.22
C GLY A 82 10.63 -15.73 -3.35
N CYS A 83 10.75 -15.49 -2.03
CA CYS A 83 11.51 -16.38 -1.16
C CYS A 83 11.02 -16.33 0.30
N ARG A 84 11.04 -17.48 0.97
CA ARG A 84 10.96 -17.60 2.42
C ARG A 84 12.31 -18.00 2.96
N ALA A 85 12.82 -17.25 3.93
CA ALA A 85 14.08 -17.56 4.58
C ALA A 85 13.84 -18.03 6.01
N LYS A 86 14.41 -19.17 6.38
CA LYS A 86 14.43 -19.60 7.79
C LYS A 86 15.76 -19.20 8.42
N VAL A 87 15.65 -18.49 9.53
CA VAL A 87 16.77 -17.82 10.19
C VAL A 87 16.77 -18.20 11.65
N MET A 88 17.91 -18.66 12.16
CA MET A 88 18.10 -18.95 13.57
C MET A 88 18.90 -17.82 14.21
N LYS A 89 18.40 -17.24 15.31
CA LYS A 89 19.19 -16.36 16.17
C LYS A 89 19.92 -17.21 17.21
N CYS A 90 21.24 -17.24 17.11
CA CYS A 90 22.14 -17.99 17.98
C CYS A 90 22.25 -17.35 19.36
N SER A 91 22.56 -18.17 20.37
CA SER A 91 22.89 -17.71 21.73
C SER A 91 24.10 -16.76 21.75
N SER A 92 25.02 -16.91 20.78
CA SER A 92 26.13 -15.99 20.53
C SER A 92 25.72 -14.62 19.99
N GLY A 93 24.42 -14.40 19.77
CA GLY A 93 23.86 -13.17 19.21
C GLY A 93 23.83 -13.12 17.68
N LYS A 94 24.55 -14.02 16.99
CA LYS A 94 24.61 -14.11 15.52
C LYS A 94 23.29 -14.60 14.89
N TYR A 95 23.11 -14.32 13.61
CA TYR A 95 22.04 -14.90 12.80
C TYR A 95 22.62 -15.96 11.85
N LEU A 96 21.98 -17.13 11.77
CA LEU A 96 22.26 -18.17 10.78
C LEU A 96 21.05 -18.33 9.87
N VAL A 97 21.17 -17.96 8.59
CA VAL A 97 20.22 -18.29 7.54
C VAL A 97 20.50 -19.73 7.13
N TYR A 98 19.64 -20.65 7.58
CA TYR A 98 19.87 -22.08 7.39
C TYR A 98 19.11 -22.67 6.21
N ASP A 99 18.05 -21.98 5.76
CA ASP A 99 17.20 -22.42 4.68
C ASP A 99 16.68 -21.22 3.87
N LEU A 100 16.67 -21.37 2.55
CA LEU A 100 16.14 -20.41 1.59
C LEU A 100 15.25 -21.17 0.62
N GLU A 101 13.94 -21.03 0.80
CA GLU A 101 12.94 -21.68 -0.03
C GLU A 101 12.41 -20.65 -1.04
N LEU A 102 12.59 -20.91 -2.33
CA LEU A 102 11.92 -20.08 -3.34
C LEU A 102 10.42 -20.34 -3.31
N ASP A 103 9.65 -19.27 -3.38
CA ASP A 103 8.21 -19.35 -3.60
C ASP A 103 7.95 -19.54 -5.11
N VAL A 104 8.38 -20.70 -5.62
CA VAL A 104 8.02 -21.16 -6.97
C VAL A 104 6.79 -22.04 -6.83
N GLU A 105 5.64 -21.50 -7.17
CA GLU A 105 4.36 -22.23 -7.13
C GLU A 105 4.24 -23.28 -8.26
N TYR A 106 5.30 -23.47 -9.06
CA TYR A 106 5.31 -24.35 -10.24
C TYR A 106 6.66 -25.09 -10.39
N PRO A 107 6.88 -26.20 -9.66
CA PRO A 107 8.09 -27.02 -9.76
C PRO A 107 8.30 -27.68 -11.13
N GLU A 108 7.26 -27.72 -11.96
CA GLU A 108 7.22 -28.46 -13.24
C GLU A 108 7.75 -27.67 -14.43
N LEU A 109 7.97 -26.36 -14.25
CA LEU A 109 8.50 -25.48 -15.27
C LEU A 109 9.84 -24.95 -14.75
N ASP A 110 10.92 -25.12 -15.52
CA ASP A 110 12.22 -24.48 -15.30
C ASP A 110 12.06 -22.94 -15.45
N THR A 111 11.32 -22.35 -14.50
CA THR A 111 10.83 -20.98 -14.54
C THR A 111 11.38 -20.21 -13.36
N THR A 112 11.95 -19.06 -13.64
CA THR A 112 12.50 -18.17 -12.63
C THR A 112 11.40 -17.26 -12.07
N TYR A 113 11.65 -16.67 -10.90
CA TYR A 113 10.71 -15.70 -10.31
C TYR A 113 10.38 -14.52 -11.27
N PRO A 114 11.35 -13.90 -11.98
CA PRO A 114 11.07 -12.94 -13.05
C PRO A 114 10.13 -13.44 -14.14
N ASP A 115 10.22 -14.72 -14.53
CA ASP A 115 9.32 -15.29 -15.55
C ASP A 115 7.88 -15.35 -15.02
N LEU A 116 7.71 -15.74 -13.77
CA LEU A 116 6.41 -15.73 -13.09
C LEU A 116 5.84 -14.32 -12.94
N GLN A 117 6.68 -13.31 -12.69
CA GLN A 117 6.25 -11.91 -12.71
C GLN A 117 5.83 -11.49 -14.12
N ALA A 118 6.59 -11.89 -15.14
CA ALA A 118 6.32 -11.54 -16.53
C ALA A 118 4.96 -12.07 -17.03
N VAL A 119 4.59 -13.29 -16.64
CA VAL A 119 3.29 -13.89 -16.98
C VAL A 119 2.16 -13.53 -16.02
N GLY A 120 2.44 -12.73 -14.99
CA GLY A 120 1.44 -12.30 -14.00
C GLY A 120 1.00 -13.37 -13.02
N LYS A 121 1.90 -14.30 -12.68
CA LYS A 121 1.73 -15.29 -11.61
C LYS A 121 2.31 -14.82 -10.28
N LYS A 122 3.28 -13.90 -10.33
CA LYS A 122 3.82 -13.18 -9.16
C LYS A 122 3.66 -11.66 -9.33
N PRO A 123 3.62 -10.89 -8.23
CA PRO A 123 3.44 -9.44 -8.31
C PRO A 123 4.61 -8.77 -9.02
N GLY A 124 4.33 -7.73 -9.80
CA GLY A 124 5.31 -7.18 -10.72
C GLY A 124 4.99 -5.76 -11.19
N LEU A 125 6.02 -5.01 -11.58
CA LEU A 125 5.86 -3.75 -12.29
C LEU A 125 5.82 -4.02 -13.80
N HIS A 126 4.84 -3.46 -14.49
CA HIS A 126 4.68 -3.58 -15.94
C HIS A 126 4.56 -2.19 -16.59
N GLN A 127 5.26 -1.96 -17.69
CA GLN A 127 4.98 -0.84 -18.58
C GLN A 127 3.78 -1.19 -19.47
N VAL A 128 2.76 -0.36 -19.48
CA VAL A 128 1.55 -0.57 -20.29
C VAL A 128 1.53 0.45 -21.42
N ARG A 129 1.46 -0.04 -22.67
CA ARG A 129 1.34 0.80 -23.87
C ARG A 129 0.16 0.39 -24.73
N LYS A 130 -0.43 1.34 -25.44
CA LYS A 130 -1.48 1.05 -26.41
C LYS A 130 -0.83 0.66 -27.75
N LEU A 131 -1.08 -0.57 -28.20
CA LEU A 131 -0.63 -1.09 -29.49
C LEU A 131 -1.83 -1.72 -30.20
N ASN A 132 -2.10 -1.32 -31.44
CA ASN A 132 -3.23 -1.81 -32.23
C ASN A 132 -4.56 -1.76 -31.45
N SER A 133 -4.83 -0.62 -30.81
CA SER A 133 -6.02 -0.38 -29.96
C SER A 133 -6.14 -1.27 -28.72
N GLN A 134 -5.10 -2.00 -28.34
CA GLN A 134 -5.06 -2.85 -27.14
C GLN A 134 -3.99 -2.39 -26.16
N TRP A 135 -4.29 -2.42 -24.87
CA TRP A 135 -3.30 -2.19 -23.82
C TRP A 135 -2.43 -3.43 -23.65
N LYS A 136 -1.12 -3.28 -23.87
CA LYS A 136 -0.12 -4.34 -23.79
C LYS A 136 0.82 -4.09 -22.62
N PRO A 137 0.80 -4.94 -21.58
CA PRO A 137 1.76 -4.87 -20.49
C PRO A 137 3.09 -5.53 -20.88
N LEU A 138 4.20 -4.91 -20.48
CA LEU A 138 5.56 -5.42 -20.60
C LEU A 138 6.22 -5.38 -19.22
N PHE A 139 6.68 -6.53 -18.72
CA PHE A 139 7.32 -6.60 -17.40
C PHE A 139 8.61 -5.79 -17.31
N LYS A 140 8.82 -5.13 -16.16
CA LYS A 140 10.00 -4.33 -15.84
C LYS A 140 10.77 -4.97 -14.68
N ASN A 141 11.83 -5.70 -15.01
CA ASN A 141 12.68 -6.35 -14.02
C ASN A 141 13.52 -5.36 -13.18
N ASP A 142 13.59 -4.08 -13.54
CA ASP A 142 14.39 -3.09 -12.80
C ASP A 142 13.61 -2.31 -11.75
N GLY A 143 12.28 -2.49 -11.67
CA GLY A 143 11.41 -1.77 -10.75
C GLY A 143 11.39 -0.25 -10.97
N LYS A 144 11.94 0.26 -12.08
CA LYS A 144 11.98 1.71 -12.34
C LYS A 144 10.74 2.14 -13.11
N LEU A 145 10.27 3.35 -12.85
CA LEU A 145 9.19 3.94 -13.65
C LEU A 145 9.68 4.30 -15.06
N SER A 146 8.76 4.30 -16.00
CA SER A 146 8.97 4.74 -17.37
C SER A 146 9.16 6.25 -17.41
N LYS A 147 10.10 6.71 -18.23
CA LYS A 147 10.35 8.14 -18.41
C LYS A 147 9.18 8.74 -19.20
N SER A 148 8.39 9.59 -18.55
CA SER A 148 7.29 10.35 -19.13
C SER A 148 7.30 11.77 -18.54
N PRO A 149 6.85 12.81 -19.27
CA PRO A 149 6.66 14.15 -18.72
C PRO A 149 5.75 14.17 -17.48
N VAL A 150 4.73 13.31 -17.46
CA VAL A 150 3.85 13.06 -16.31
C VAL A 150 3.76 11.54 -16.11
N PRO A 151 4.62 10.95 -15.28
CA PRO A 151 4.59 9.52 -15.01
C PRO A 151 3.31 9.16 -14.26
N VAL A 152 2.54 8.25 -14.84
CA VAL A 152 1.31 7.72 -14.27
C VAL A 152 1.52 6.26 -13.91
N VAL A 153 1.18 5.90 -12.67
CA VAL A 153 1.36 4.55 -12.16
C VAL A 153 0.04 4.04 -11.57
N ALA A 154 -0.48 2.96 -12.14
CA ALA A 154 -1.62 2.24 -11.60
C ALA A 154 -1.17 1.15 -10.61
N VAL A 155 -1.92 0.93 -9.54
CA VAL A 155 -1.71 -0.18 -8.59
C VAL A 155 -2.98 -1.01 -8.57
N SER A 156 -2.87 -2.28 -8.98
CA SER A 156 -4.01 -3.15 -9.27
C SER A 156 -3.91 -4.51 -8.58
N ASP A 157 -5.06 -5.11 -8.35
CA ASP A 157 -5.25 -6.44 -7.79
C ASP A 157 -6.50 -7.12 -8.39
N GLY A 158 -6.72 -8.40 -8.06
CA GLY A 158 -8.03 -9.03 -8.25
C GLY A 158 -8.36 -9.46 -9.69
N TYR A 159 -7.37 -9.45 -10.59
CA TYR A 159 -7.50 -9.92 -11.98
C TYR A 159 -6.73 -11.21 -12.18
N ASN A 160 -7.20 -12.05 -13.11
CA ASN A 160 -6.57 -13.33 -13.43
C ASN A 160 -5.44 -13.20 -14.46
N ALA A 161 -5.38 -12.05 -15.16
CA ALA A 161 -4.39 -11.80 -16.20
C ALA A 161 -3.95 -10.33 -16.20
N VAL A 162 -2.65 -10.09 -16.39
CA VAL A 162 -2.05 -8.74 -16.43
C VAL A 162 -2.73 -7.86 -17.49
N THR A 163 -3.07 -8.42 -18.65
CA THR A 163 -3.75 -7.69 -19.72
C THR A 163 -5.15 -7.24 -19.31
N GLN A 164 -5.88 -8.03 -18.53
CA GLN A 164 -7.20 -7.64 -18.02
C GLN A 164 -7.08 -6.48 -17.02
N ALA A 165 -6.11 -6.58 -16.10
CA ALA A 165 -5.78 -5.50 -15.17
C ALA A 165 -5.41 -4.22 -15.92
N ALA A 166 -4.55 -4.31 -16.93
CA ALA A 166 -4.13 -3.17 -17.76
C ALA A 166 -5.30 -2.47 -18.44
N ASN A 167 -6.22 -3.22 -19.06
CA ASN A 167 -7.41 -2.64 -19.68
C ASN A 167 -8.31 -1.96 -18.64
N SER A 168 -8.51 -2.59 -17.48
CA SER A 168 -9.34 -2.01 -16.43
C SER A 168 -8.71 -0.74 -15.84
N CYS A 169 -7.42 -0.78 -15.52
CA CYS A 169 -6.66 0.37 -15.06
C CYS A 169 -6.74 1.52 -16.05
N ALA A 170 -6.56 1.26 -17.35
CA ALA A 170 -6.66 2.29 -18.38
C ALA A 170 -8.03 3.00 -18.38
N GLY A 171 -9.13 2.25 -18.18
CA GLY A 171 -10.47 2.83 -18.03
C GLY A 171 -10.55 3.76 -16.82
N HIS A 172 -10.14 3.29 -15.64
CA HIS A 172 -10.14 4.11 -14.42
C HIS A 172 -9.23 5.33 -14.53
N LEU A 173 -8.06 5.20 -15.17
CA LEU A 173 -7.14 6.31 -15.42
C LEU A 173 -7.79 7.36 -16.35
N ALA A 174 -8.47 6.91 -17.41
CA ALA A 174 -9.13 7.79 -18.38
C ALA A 174 -10.32 8.55 -17.76
N ASP A 175 -11.00 7.94 -16.78
CA ASP A 175 -12.10 8.57 -16.03
C ASP A 175 -11.60 9.61 -15.00
N THR A 176 -10.30 9.63 -14.70
CA THR A 176 -9.74 10.66 -13.82
C THR A 176 -9.57 11.99 -14.56
N LYS A 177 -9.88 13.09 -13.87
CA LYS A 177 -9.65 14.45 -14.38
C LYS A 177 -8.15 14.80 -14.52
N MET A 178 -7.25 13.95 -14.03
CA MET A 178 -5.82 14.24 -13.88
C MET A 178 -4.97 13.82 -15.10
N VAL A 179 -5.41 12.82 -15.86
CA VAL A 179 -4.61 12.26 -16.97
C VAL A 179 -5.28 12.48 -18.33
N GLY A 180 -6.57 12.17 -18.44
CA GLY A 180 -7.31 12.20 -19.70
C GLY A 180 -6.91 11.08 -20.68
N SER A 181 -7.86 10.67 -21.52
CA SER A 181 -7.69 9.56 -22.48
C SER A 181 -6.61 9.80 -23.53
N TYR A 182 -6.51 11.04 -24.03
CA TYR A 182 -5.51 11.40 -25.05
C TYR A 182 -4.08 11.17 -24.54
N MET A 183 -3.76 11.60 -23.31
CA MET A 183 -2.43 11.46 -22.75
C MET A 183 -2.07 9.98 -22.58
N LEU A 184 -2.99 9.18 -22.02
CA LEU A 184 -2.81 7.74 -21.83
C LEU A 184 -2.53 7.03 -23.16
N ASP A 185 -3.31 7.33 -24.20
CA ASP A 185 -3.20 6.67 -25.49
C ASP A 185 -1.82 6.87 -26.15
N HIS A 186 -1.19 8.03 -25.92
CA HIS A 186 0.10 8.36 -26.52
C HIS A 186 1.31 7.95 -25.67
N GLN A 187 1.22 8.11 -24.34
CA GLN A 187 2.38 7.89 -23.46
C GLN A 187 2.35 6.53 -22.73
N GLY A 188 1.17 5.91 -22.60
CA GLY A 188 0.98 4.76 -21.74
C GLY A 188 0.99 5.10 -20.24
N PHE A 189 1.21 4.08 -19.41
CA PHE A 189 1.35 4.19 -17.96
C PHE A 189 2.15 3.00 -17.43
N ASP A 190 2.67 3.08 -16.21
CA ASP A 190 3.18 1.89 -15.52
C ASP A 190 2.10 1.30 -14.62
N MET A 191 2.14 -0.01 -14.41
CA MET A 191 1.18 -0.72 -13.59
C MET A 191 1.91 -1.68 -12.66
N HIS A 192 1.76 -1.47 -11.35
CA HIS A 192 2.07 -2.48 -10.37
C HIS A 192 0.88 -3.45 -10.27
N TYR A 193 1.13 -4.70 -10.63
CA TYR A 193 0.13 -5.75 -10.70
C TYR A 193 0.33 -6.72 -9.54
N THR A 194 -0.75 -7.03 -8.83
CA THR A 194 -0.76 -8.06 -7.79
C THR A 194 -1.71 -9.19 -8.21
N PRO A 195 -1.19 -10.39 -8.53
CA PRO A 195 -2.04 -11.54 -8.77
C PRO A 195 -2.61 -12.01 -7.45
N SER A 196 -3.93 -11.94 -7.29
CA SER A 196 -4.63 -12.50 -6.14
C SER A 196 -6.14 -12.55 -6.39
N ALA A 197 -6.85 -13.29 -5.55
CA ALA A 197 -8.26 -12.99 -5.30
C ALA A 197 -8.39 -11.54 -4.81
N LYS A 198 -9.55 -10.92 -5.04
CA LYS A 198 -9.80 -9.51 -4.66
C LYS A 198 -9.35 -9.23 -3.22
N ILE A 199 -8.42 -8.28 -3.07
CA ILE A 199 -7.85 -7.84 -1.79
C ILE A 199 -8.88 -6.98 -1.07
N GLY A 200 -9.08 -7.23 0.21
CA GLY A 200 -10.00 -6.49 1.06
C GLY A 200 -11.48 -6.71 0.74
N GLY A 201 -12.31 -5.71 1.04
CA GLY A 201 -13.77 -5.82 0.97
C GLY A 201 -14.39 -6.64 2.10
N LEU A 202 -15.68 -6.95 1.97
CA LEU A 202 -16.44 -7.66 3.01
C LEU A 202 -16.00 -9.11 3.22
N THR A 203 -15.47 -9.74 2.17
CA THR A 203 -14.96 -11.11 2.25
C THR A 203 -13.63 -11.19 2.99
N GLN A 204 -12.87 -10.10 3.06
CA GLN A 204 -11.56 -10.02 3.71
C GLN A 204 -11.45 -8.78 4.62
N ILE A 205 -12.39 -8.62 5.55
CA ILE A 205 -12.48 -7.41 6.41
C ILE A 205 -11.21 -7.17 7.22
N ASN A 206 -10.62 -8.21 7.79
CA ASN A 206 -9.39 -8.07 8.58
C ASN A 206 -8.23 -7.54 7.74
N GLN A 207 -8.05 -8.05 6.52
CA GLN A 207 -7.06 -7.56 5.56
C GLN A 207 -7.40 -6.12 5.13
N ALA A 208 -8.67 -5.81 4.86
CA ALA A 208 -9.11 -4.47 4.48
C ALA A 208 -8.82 -3.40 5.54
N LEU A 209 -9.01 -3.75 6.82
CA LEU A 209 -8.76 -2.85 7.95
C LEU A 209 -7.28 -2.78 8.32
N ASN A 210 -6.51 -3.86 8.13
CA ASN A 210 -5.13 -3.97 8.59
C ASN A 210 -4.10 -4.06 7.44
N ALA A 211 -4.47 -3.61 6.24
CA ALA A 211 -3.63 -3.68 5.04
C ALA A 211 -2.19 -3.18 5.28
N ALA A 212 -2.00 -2.13 6.09
CA ALA A 212 -0.69 -1.55 6.40
C ALA A 212 0.32 -2.50 7.08
N THR A 213 -0.15 -3.63 7.63
CA THR A 213 0.65 -4.64 8.34
C THR A 213 0.27 -6.06 7.92
N ASP A 214 -0.56 -6.23 6.90
CA ASP A 214 -1.04 -7.54 6.48
C ASP A 214 0.07 -8.31 5.76
N ILE A 215 0.41 -9.48 6.29
CA ILE A 215 1.52 -10.31 5.83
C ILE A 215 1.32 -10.80 4.40
N SER A 216 0.08 -11.11 4.02
CA SER A 216 -0.25 -11.59 2.67
C SER A 216 0.03 -10.56 1.58
N LEU A 217 0.10 -9.27 1.96
CA LEU A 217 0.39 -8.17 1.05
C LEU A 217 1.88 -7.82 0.98
N TYR A 218 2.70 -8.39 1.87
CA TYR A 218 4.08 -7.94 2.08
C TYR A 218 4.93 -8.06 0.82
N GLU A 219 4.87 -9.18 0.09
CA GLU A 219 5.67 -9.39 -1.12
C GLU A 219 5.40 -8.30 -2.17
N SER A 220 4.12 -8.11 -2.52
CA SER A 220 3.72 -7.08 -3.49
C SER A 220 4.04 -5.67 -2.99
N ALA A 221 3.81 -5.41 -1.70
CA ALA A 221 4.07 -4.12 -1.07
C ALA A 221 5.56 -3.78 -1.01
N ALA A 222 6.45 -4.75 -0.78
CA ALA A 222 7.89 -4.55 -0.74
C ALA A 222 8.43 -4.18 -2.13
N LEU A 223 7.95 -4.87 -3.17
CA LEU A 223 8.25 -4.56 -4.57
C LEU A 223 7.77 -3.16 -4.94
N LEU A 224 6.53 -2.81 -4.60
CA LEU A 224 5.96 -1.48 -4.85
C LEU A 224 6.67 -0.39 -4.05
N ALA A 225 6.99 -0.61 -2.78
CA ALA A 225 7.72 0.33 -1.95
C ALA A 225 9.08 0.65 -2.55
N HIS A 226 9.77 -0.36 -3.11
CA HIS A 226 11.03 -0.13 -3.79
C HIS A 226 10.85 0.69 -5.07
N THR A 227 9.81 0.43 -5.87
CA THR A 227 9.47 1.25 -7.05
C THR A 227 9.21 2.71 -6.65
N ILE A 228 8.45 2.95 -5.58
CA ILE A 228 8.20 4.30 -5.06
C ILE A 228 9.52 4.95 -4.59
N GLU A 229 10.36 4.23 -3.85
CA GLU A 229 11.68 4.69 -3.39
C GLU A 229 12.57 5.11 -4.56
N LEU A 230 12.62 4.30 -5.64
CA LEU A 230 13.37 4.62 -6.86
C LEU A 230 12.80 5.84 -7.60
N SER A 231 11.52 6.14 -7.42
CA SER A 231 10.86 7.28 -8.05
C SER A 231 10.98 8.61 -7.29
N LYS A 232 11.67 8.63 -6.14
CA LYS A 232 11.82 9.83 -5.30
C LYS A 232 12.38 11.05 -6.07
N ASP A 233 13.27 10.80 -7.04
CA ASP A 233 13.93 11.85 -7.83
C ASP A 233 13.10 12.25 -9.07
N ILE A 234 11.99 11.55 -9.32
CA ILE A 234 11.06 11.83 -10.40
C ILE A 234 9.96 12.76 -9.88
N LYS A 235 9.79 13.92 -10.53
CA LYS A 235 8.79 14.91 -10.11
C LYS A 235 7.40 14.54 -10.60
N ASN A 236 6.38 14.87 -9.80
CA ASN A 236 4.96 14.83 -10.16
C ASN A 236 4.46 13.45 -10.61
N VAL A 237 4.95 12.37 -10.00
CA VAL A 237 4.41 11.02 -10.26
C VAL A 237 2.97 10.96 -9.74
N LEU A 238 2.04 10.56 -10.60
CA LEU A 238 0.65 10.32 -10.24
C LEU A 238 0.41 8.83 -9.98
N TRP A 239 0.08 8.50 -8.75
CA TRP A 239 -0.28 7.16 -8.31
C TRP A 239 -1.79 6.98 -8.35
N ILE A 240 -2.27 5.89 -8.93
CA ILE A 240 -3.69 5.58 -9.00
C ILE A 240 -3.91 4.17 -8.47
N THR A 241 -4.57 4.03 -7.33
CA THR A 241 -4.89 2.72 -6.79
C THR A 241 -6.27 2.29 -7.26
N GLN A 242 -6.40 1.06 -7.74
CA GLN A 242 -7.68 0.48 -8.12
C GLN A 242 -8.04 -0.65 -7.15
N GLY A 243 -9.27 -0.66 -6.63
CA GLY A 243 -9.75 -1.79 -5.83
C GLY A 243 -8.93 -2.03 -4.57
N GLY A 244 -8.50 -3.28 -4.39
CA GLY A 244 -7.61 -3.73 -3.33
C GLY A 244 -6.14 -3.40 -3.55
N GLY A 245 -5.76 -2.87 -4.72
CA GLY A 245 -4.49 -2.19 -4.94
C GLY A 245 -4.25 -1.05 -3.93
N SER A 246 -5.33 -0.48 -3.38
CA SER A 246 -5.27 0.45 -2.24
C SER A 246 -4.58 -0.16 -1.01
N GLY A 247 -4.76 -1.45 -0.75
CA GLY A 247 -4.17 -2.16 0.39
C GLY A 247 -2.68 -2.39 0.20
N VAL A 248 -2.29 -2.84 -1.00
CA VAL A 248 -0.88 -3.01 -1.39
C VAL A 248 -0.15 -1.67 -1.28
N PHE A 249 -0.75 -0.60 -1.80
CA PHE A 249 -0.20 0.75 -1.71
C PHE A 249 -0.06 1.21 -0.25
N THR A 250 -1.08 0.99 0.59
CA THR A 250 -1.04 1.33 2.02
C THR A 250 0.11 0.63 2.74
N HIS A 251 0.31 -0.68 2.50
CA HIS A 251 1.42 -1.41 3.08
C HIS A 251 2.76 -0.88 2.56
N ALA A 252 2.88 -0.61 1.25
CA ALA A 252 4.10 -0.05 0.67
C ALA A 252 4.50 1.29 1.32
N LEU A 253 3.55 2.20 1.54
CA LEU A 253 3.78 3.44 2.28
C LEU A 253 4.24 3.18 3.72
N SER A 254 3.63 2.19 4.39
CA SER A 254 4.01 1.80 5.75
C SER A 254 5.46 1.31 5.83
N LEU A 255 5.94 0.60 4.80
CA LEU A 255 7.34 0.17 4.67
C LEU A 255 8.28 1.35 4.43
N LEU A 256 7.90 2.29 3.55
CA LEU A 256 8.66 3.52 3.29
C LEU A 256 8.80 4.39 4.53
N LYS A 257 7.72 4.55 5.30
CA LYS A 257 7.73 5.25 6.58
C LYS A 257 8.71 4.58 7.55
N GLY A 258 8.69 3.25 7.63
CA GLY A 258 9.63 2.48 8.44
C GLY A 258 11.10 2.65 8.03
N LYS A 259 11.36 2.95 6.75
CA LYS A 259 12.69 3.29 6.22
C LYS A 259 13.08 4.76 6.41
N GLY A 260 12.17 5.62 6.88
CA GLY A 260 12.40 7.06 7.00
C GLY A 260 12.53 7.79 5.66
N ILE A 261 11.92 7.26 4.59
CA ILE A 261 11.88 7.91 3.28
C ILE A 261 10.86 9.06 3.30
N ASP A 262 11.18 10.17 2.66
CA ASP A 262 10.29 11.32 2.46
C ASP A 262 10.15 11.64 0.96
N LEU A 263 8.95 12.02 0.53
CA LEU A 263 8.60 12.35 -0.86
C LEU A 263 8.10 13.80 -1.01
N LYS A 264 8.21 14.66 0.02
CA LYS A 264 7.77 16.07 -0.07
C LYS A 264 8.31 16.83 -1.28
N ASP A 265 9.58 16.64 -1.60
CA ASP A 265 10.22 17.37 -2.70
C ASP A 265 9.81 16.85 -4.07
N SER A 266 9.33 15.60 -4.17
CA SER A 266 8.98 14.98 -5.44
C SER A 266 7.61 15.41 -5.95
N LYS A 267 6.76 16.00 -5.08
CA LYS A 267 5.39 16.43 -5.40
C LYS A 267 4.55 15.32 -6.01
N HIS A 268 4.78 14.07 -5.60
CA HIS A 268 3.93 12.95 -6.01
C HIS A 268 2.49 13.20 -5.57
N SER A 269 1.53 12.70 -6.35
CA SER A 269 0.11 12.79 -6.04
C SER A 269 -0.55 11.42 -6.11
N ILE A 270 -1.69 11.27 -5.45
CA ILE A 270 -2.44 10.01 -5.46
C ILE A 270 -3.94 10.20 -5.67
N TYR A 271 -4.51 9.24 -6.41
CA TYR A 271 -5.94 9.05 -6.60
C TYR A 271 -6.36 7.63 -6.18
N PHE A 272 -7.46 7.52 -5.45
CA PHE A 272 -8.04 6.25 -5.03
C PHE A 272 -9.30 5.95 -5.82
N SER A 273 -9.26 4.92 -6.66
CA SER A 273 -10.37 4.46 -7.47
C SER A 273 -10.97 3.20 -6.87
N HIS A 274 -12.19 3.29 -6.36
CA HIS A 274 -12.94 2.18 -5.79
C HIS A 274 -12.18 1.41 -4.70
N PRO A 275 -11.61 2.08 -3.68
CA PRO A 275 -10.78 1.41 -2.68
C PRO A 275 -11.58 0.39 -1.85
N THR A 276 -11.08 -0.84 -1.75
CA THR A 276 -11.66 -1.92 -0.92
C THR A 276 -10.96 -2.08 0.44
N THR A 277 -9.94 -1.26 0.71
CA THR A 277 -9.18 -1.22 1.97
C THR A 277 -9.20 0.19 2.57
N SER A 278 -8.81 0.33 3.85
CA SER A 278 -8.95 1.58 4.61
C SER A 278 -8.28 2.79 3.95
N PHE A 279 -9.07 3.63 3.28
CA PHE A 279 -8.63 4.88 2.67
C PHE A 279 -8.05 5.86 3.70
N ILE A 280 -8.65 5.95 4.89
CA ILE A 280 -8.17 6.84 5.97
C ILE A 280 -6.72 6.52 6.34
N LYS A 281 -6.38 5.24 6.50
CA LYS A 281 -5.02 4.81 6.83
C LYS A 281 -4.06 5.09 5.67
N ALA A 282 -4.48 4.77 4.45
CA ALA A 282 -3.70 5.04 3.24
C ALA A 282 -3.37 6.54 3.11
N GLN A 283 -4.38 7.38 3.33
CA GLN A 283 -4.29 8.82 3.23
C GLN A 283 -3.38 9.42 4.29
N ALA A 284 -3.52 9.00 5.55
CA ALA A 284 -2.64 9.45 6.63
C ALA A 284 -1.18 9.13 6.34
N LEU A 285 -0.87 7.89 5.92
CA LEU A 285 0.49 7.50 5.56
C LEU A 285 1.04 8.28 4.37
N ALA A 286 0.21 8.54 3.35
CA ALA A 286 0.63 9.32 2.19
C ALA A 286 0.91 10.79 2.56
N MET A 287 0.08 11.42 3.39
CA MET A 287 0.33 12.78 3.89
C MET A 287 1.63 12.86 4.71
N GLU A 288 1.88 11.89 5.58
CA GLU A 288 3.12 11.84 6.38
C GLU A 288 4.37 11.71 5.52
N LEU A 289 4.28 11.00 4.38
CA LEU A 289 5.36 10.86 3.40
C LEU A 289 5.43 12.03 2.41
N GLY A 290 4.56 13.03 2.52
CA GLY A 290 4.57 14.21 1.64
C GLY A 290 3.91 14.01 0.27
N ILE A 291 3.12 12.94 0.07
CA ILE A 291 2.32 12.74 -1.14
C ILE A 291 1.11 13.68 -1.08
N LYS A 292 0.88 14.40 -2.19
CA LYS A 292 -0.22 15.34 -2.35
C LYS A 292 -1.52 14.66 -2.77
N PHE A 293 -2.62 15.34 -2.50
CA PHE A 293 -3.96 14.90 -2.90
C PHE A 293 -4.65 16.02 -3.65
N ASP A 294 -5.22 15.71 -4.80
CA ASP A 294 -6.21 16.61 -5.41
C ASP A 294 -7.48 16.63 -4.54
N ARG A 295 -8.32 17.65 -4.68
CA ARG A 295 -9.62 17.74 -4.02
C ARG A 295 -10.53 16.55 -4.39
N ASP A 296 -10.52 16.16 -5.66
CA ASP A 296 -11.28 15.03 -6.20
C ASP A 296 -10.44 13.72 -6.24
N ASN A 297 -9.61 13.46 -5.23
CA ASN A 297 -8.67 12.32 -5.17
C ASN A 297 -9.30 10.94 -4.94
N LEU A 298 -10.62 10.82 -5.04
CA LEU A 298 -11.35 9.63 -4.66
C LEU A 298 -12.58 9.41 -5.55
N SER A 299 -12.73 8.19 -6.06
CA SER A 299 -13.98 7.69 -6.62
C SER A 299 -14.48 6.48 -5.83
N VAL A 300 -15.78 6.50 -5.54
CA VAL A 300 -16.53 5.38 -4.96
C VAL A 300 -17.79 5.13 -5.78
N GLN A 301 -18.20 3.86 -5.85
CA GLN A 301 -19.47 3.43 -6.40
C GLN A 301 -20.56 3.45 -5.30
N PRO A 302 -21.70 4.10 -5.54
CA PRO A 302 -22.87 3.97 -4.67
C PRO A 302 -23.26 2.49 -4.52
N PHE A 303 -23.55 2.05 -3.30
CA PHE A 303 -24.00 0.68 -2.96
C PHE A 303 -22.99 -0.47 -3.15
N ASN A 304 -21.72 -0.19 -3.48
CA ASN A 304 -20.70 -1.24 -3.43
C ASN A 304 -20.29 -1.51 -1.98
N PHE A 305 -20.86 -2.56 -1.38
CA PHE A 305 -20.58 -2.90 0.01
C PHE A 305 -19.13 -3.32 0.29
N ASN A 306 -18.37 -3.74 -0.73
CA ASN A 306 -16.94 -4.01 -0.55
C ASN A 306 -16.13 -2.70 -0.36
N GLU A 307 -16.57 -1.59 -0.96
CA GLU A 307 -15.96 -0.27 -0.78
C GLU A 307 -16.36 0.37 0.57
N THR A 308 -17.42 -0.14 1.22
CA THR A 308 -17.83 0.29 2.56
C THR A 308 -16.76 0.03 3.61
N VAL A 309 -16.07 -1.11 3.53
CA VAL A 309 -14.96 -1.46 4.44
C VAL A 309 -13.74 -0.57 4.20
N GLY A 310 -13.64 0.04 3.01
CA GLY A 310 -12.62 1.03 2.67
C GLY A 310 -12.69 2.33 3.46
N GLY A 311 -13.66 2.45 4.39
CA GLY A 311 -13.72 3.57 5.33
C GLY A 311 -14.29 4.84 4.71
N LEU A 312 -15.20 4.71 3.75
CA LEU A 312 -15.83 5.86 3.07
C LEU A 312 -17.34 5.91 3.27
N ASN A 313 -18.01 4.76 3.34
CA ASN A 313 -19.39 4.67 3.81
C ASN A 313 -19.38 4.54 5.35
N PHE A 314 -20.34 5.19 6.03
CA PHE A 314 -20.44 5.31 7.50
C PHE A 314 -19.39 6.20 8.19
N GLY A 315 -19.19 7.42 7.69
CA GLY A 315 -18.51 8.49 8.45
C GLY A 315 -17.03 8.69 8.15
N GLY A 316 -16.38 7.74 7.47
CA GLY A 316 -14.95 7.83 7.24
C GLY A 316 -14.50 8.88 6.19
N GLY A 317 -15.39 9.27 5.27
CA GLY A 317 -15.16 10.44 4.40
C GLY A 317 -15.01 11.77 5.18
N PHE A 318 -15.70 11.92 6.31
CA PHE A 318 -15.54 13.08 7.19
C PHE A 318 -14.20 13.06 7.92
N ILE A 319 -13.78 11.89 8.38
CA ILE A 319 -12.48 11.73 9.05
C ILE A 319 -11.35 12.05 8.08
N ALA A 320 -11.40 11.49 6.87
CA ALA A 320 -10.47 11.79 5.78
C ALA A 320 -10.38 13.28 5.47
N GLY A 321 -11.53 13.96 5.29
CA GLY A 321 -11.58 15.40 5.05
C GLY A 321 -11.01 16.21 6.22
N TYR A 322 -11.31 15.82 7.46
CA TYR A 322 -10.78 16.49 8.65
C TYR A 322 -9.25 16.33 8.78
N GLN A 323 -8.70 15.15 8.42
CA GLN A 323 -7.26 14.94 8.40
C GLN A 323 -6.58 15.86 7.38
N ARG A 324 -7.12 15.97 6.16
CA ARG A 324 -6.63 16.94 5.17
C ARG A 324 -6.67 18.35 5.69
N MET A 325 -7.79 18.76 6.27
CA MET A 325 -7.94 20.12 6.81
C MET A 325 -6.85 20.48 7.84
N ARG A 326 -6.31 19.49 8.55
CA ARG A 326 -5.25 19.71 9.53
C ARG A 326 -3.83 19.63 8.97
N GLN A 327 -3.61 18.88 7.90
CA GLN A 327 -2.27 18.49 7.45
C GLN A 327 -1.95 18.98 6.04
N ASP A 328 -2.97 19.26 5.23
CA ASP A 328 -2.90 19.77 3.87
C ASP A 328 -3.23 21.28 3.89
N PRO A 329 -2.23 22.18 3.71
CA PRO A 329 -2.45 23.61 3.74
C PRO A 329 -3.34 24.11 2.58
N GLU A 330 -3.48 23.33 1.51
CA GLU A 330 -4.32 23.65 0.36
C GLU A 330 -5.81 23.25 0.62
N TYR A 331 -6.08 22.45 1.66
CA TYR A 331 -7.42 21.97 2.00
C TYR A 331 -8.07 22.79 3.13
N THR A 332 -8.79 23.85 2.74
CA THR A 332 -9.44 24.76 3.70
C THR A 332 -10.64 24.14 4.43
N ALA A 333 -11.04 24.75 5.56
CA ALA A 333 -12.27 24.38 6.27
C ALA A 333 -13.54 24.52 5.40
N LEU A 334 -13.53 25.45 4.43
CA LEU A 334 -14.60 25.60 3.46
C LEU A 334 -14.64 24.41 2.49
N ASN A 335 -13.48 23.96 1.99
CA ASN A 335 -13.38 22.77 1.17
C ASN A 335 -13.91 21.54 1.92
N TYR A 336 -13.52 21.39 3.18
CA TYR A 336 -14.05 20.34 4.06
C TYR A 336 -15.57 20.37 4.19
N GLY A 337 -16.15 21.55 4.44
CA GLY A 337 -17.61 21.72 4.58
C GLY A 337 -18.37 21.38 3.29
N VAL A 338 -17.89 21.85 2.15
CA VAL A 338 -18.50 21.59 0.84
C VAL A 338 -18.38 20.12 0.45
N ASP A 339 -17.22 19.49 0.65
CA ASP A 339 -17.02 18.09 0.28
C ASP A 339 -17.79 17.15 1.21
N SER A 340 -17.95 17.52 2.49
CA SER A 340 -18.83 16.85 3.44
C SER A 340 -20.28 16.83 2.96
N LEU A 341 -20.79 17.95 2.46
CA LEU A 341 -22.14 18.02 1.86
C LEU A 341 -22.26 17.14 0.61
N LYS A 342 -21.28 17.22 -0.29
CA LYS A 342 -21.25 16.38 -1.50
C LYS A 342 -21.23 14.90 -1.15
N GLY A 343 -20.48 14.50 -0.12
CA GLY A 343 -20.42 13.12 0.38
C GLY A 343 -21.77 12.62 0.89
N ILE A 344 -22.50 13.45 1.63
CA ILE A 344 -23.88 13.15 2.09
C ILE A 344 -24.79 12.96 0.88
N GLN A 345 -24.77 13.90 -0.08
CA GLN A 345 -25.62 13.83 -1.28
C GLN A 345 -25.27 12.64 -2.19
N ARG A 346 -23.99 12.28 -2.35
CA ARG A 346 -23.53 11.23 -3.27
C ARG A 346 -23.80 9.81 -2.76
N ASN A 347 -23.70 9.58 -1.44
CA ASN A 347 -23.74 8.22 -0.88
C ASN A 347 -25.08 7.84 -0.25
N TRP A 348 -26.01 8.78 -0.02
CA TRP A 348 -27.20 8.54 0.82
C TRP A 348 -28.54 9.02 0.23
N GLN A 349 -28.67 9.23 -1.09
CA GLN A 349 -29.96 9.66 -1.69
C GLN A 349 -31.20 8.80 -1.34
N PRO A 350 -31.14 7.48 -1.12
CA PRO A 350 -32.33 6.68 -0.80
C PRO A 350 -32.52 6.32 0.68
N ILE A 351 -31.54 6.59 1.56
CA ILE A 351 -31.72 6.43 3.00
C ILE A 351 -32.10 7.81 3.51
N SER A 352 -33.31 7.96 4.05
CA SER A 352 -33.85 9.21 4.61
C SER A 352 -32.99 9.75 5.76
N ILE A 353 -31.82 10.31 5.44
CA ILE A 353 -31.07 11.15 6.36
C ILE A 353 -31.85 12.46 6.44
N THR A 354 -32.53 12.60 7.56
CA THR A 354 -33.36 13.70 7.99
C THR A 354 -32.74 15.05 7.62
N ALA A 355 -33.57 15.97 7.13
CA ALA A 355 -33.25 17.35 6.73
C ALA A 355 -32.32 18.14 7.69
N GLY A 356 -32.15 17.68 8.93
CA GLY A 356 -31.24 18.25 9.93
C GLY A 356 -29.75 18.22 9.56
N CYS A 357 -29.25 17.21 8.82
CA CYS A 357 -27.82 17.17 8.44
C CYS A 357 -27.47 18.21 7.37
N ALA A 358 -28.33 18.35 6.35
CA ALA A 358 -28.19 19.37 5.32
C ALA A 358 -28.36 20.78 5.93
N ALA A 359 -29.32 20.96 6.85
CA ALA A 359 -29.54 22.24 7.53
C ALA A 359 -28.37 22.64 8.44
N ALA A 360 -27.81 21.73 9.23
CA ALA A 360 -26.68 22.02 10.12
C ALA A 360 -25.42 22.44 9.36
N VAL A 361 -25.10 21.77 8.25
CA VAL A 361 -23.94 22.13 7.42
C VAL A 361 -24.21 23.39 6.58
N SER A 362 -25.45 23.60 6.11
CA SER A 362 -25.83 24.83 5.39
C SER A 362 -25.80 26.06 6.30
N ALA A 363 -26.25 25.95 7.55
CA ALA A 363 -26.17 27.01 8.55
C ALA A 363 -24.70 27.35 8.91
N ALA A 364 -23.82 26.35 8.91
CA ALA A 364 -22.39 26.55 9.12
C ALA A 364 -21.69 27.24 7.93
N LEU A 365 -22.12 26.97 6.69
CA LEU A 365 -21.59 27.63 5.50
C LEU A 365 -22.15 29.05 5.32
N GLY A 366 -23.39 29.31 5.78
CA GLY A 366 -24.03 30.62 5.71
C GLY A 366 -23.53 31.65 6.73
N SER A 367 -22.80 31.25 7.76
CA SER A 367 -22.35 32.13 8.86
C SER A 367 -20.96 32.75 8.67
N GLY A 368 -20.31 32.58 7.51
CA GLY A 368 -19.07 33.30 7.15
C GLY A 368 -17.83 33.03 8.00
N GLY A 369 -17.91 32.17 9.02
CA GLY A 369 -16.84 31.88 9.97
C GLY A 369 -16.31 30.45 9.86
N THR A 370 -15.05 30.29 9.47
CA THR A 370 -14.34 28.99 9.37
C THR A 370 -14.31 28.19 10.69
N ALA A 371 -14.46 28.85 11.83
CA ALA A 371 -14.46 28.23 13.16
C ALA A 371 -15.79 27.54 13.54
N ALA A 372 -16.92 27.97 13.00
CA ALA A 372 -18.25 27.45 13.35
C ALA A 372 -18.63 26.18 12.56
N ALA A 373 -17.93 25.89 11.46
CA ALA A 373 -18.18 24.72 10.62
C ALA A 373 -17.73 23.40 11.26
N ILE A 374 -16.67 23.43 12.07
CA ILE A 374 -16.07 22.21 12.64
C ILE A 374 -17.03 21.51 13.62
N PRO A 375 -17.66 22.20 14.60
CA PRO A 375 -18.62 21.56 15.50
C PRO A 375 -19.86 21.05 14.78
N ALA A 376 -20.43 21.82 13.84
CA ALA A 376 -21.65 21.44 13.13
C ALA A 376 -21.48 20.20 12.25
N VAL A 377 -20.34 20.07 11.57
CA VAL A 377 -20.02 18.88 10.77
C VAL A 377 -19.76 17.66 11.66
N ILE A 378 -19.13 17.85 12.82
CA ILE A 378 -18.96 16.78 13.82
C ILE A 378 -20.31 16.35 14.40
N THR A 379 -21.21 17.29 14.69
CA THR A 379 -22.57 17.01 15.17
C THR A 379 -23.40 16.26 14.12
N ALA A 380 -23.27 16.63 12.83
CA ALA A 380 -23.89 15.89 11.73
C ALA A 380 -23.33 14.45 11.63
N ALA A 381 -22.02 14.26 11.77
CA ALA A 381 -21.39 12.94 11.80
C ALA A 381 -21.88 12.07 12.98
N THR A 382 -22.13 12.67 14.16
CA THR A 382 -22.74 11.96 15.30
C THR A 382 -24.23 11.68 15.13
N ALA A 383 -25.00 12.56 14.47
CA ALA A 383 -26.43 12.35 14.22
C ALA A 383 -26.67 11.20 13.22
N MET A 384 -25.71 10.92 12.33
CA MET A 384 -25.73 9.78 11.41
C MET A 384 -25.32 8.45 12.06
N ALA A 385 -24.99 8.43 13.36
CA ALA A 385 -24.36 7.31 14.05
C ALA A 385 -25.32 6.26 14.67
N GLY A 386 -26.56 6.13 14.18
CA GLY A 386 -27.45 5.04 14.61
C GLY A 386 -26.88 3.62 14.38
N LEU A 387 -25.91 3.47 13.46
CA LEU A 387 -25.23 2.22 13.14
C LEU A 387 -23.70 2.26 13.36
N GLY A 388 -23.13 3.40 13.78
CA GLY A 388 -21.67 3.65 13.88
C GLY A 388 -21.14 3.96 15.29
N HIS A 389 -21.98 3.81 16.31
CA HIS A 389 -21.68 4.18 17.70
C HIS A 389 -20.41 3.48 18.25
N THR A 390 -20.15 2.25 17.88
CA THR A 390 -18.97 1.47 18.34
C THR A 390 -17.66 1.88 17.66
N LEU A 391 -17.71 2.24 16.37
CA LEU A 391 -16.54 2.63 15.59
C LEU A 391 -16.05 4.04 15.95
N PHE A 392 -16.96 4.99 16.16
CA PHE A 392 -16.56 6.34 16.56
C PHE A 392 -15.98 6.38 17.98
N GLN A 393 -16.55 5.57 18.89
CA GLN A 393 -16.08 5.42 20.25
C GLN A 393 -14.68 4.80 20.32
N SER A 394 -14.32 3.88 19.42
CA SER A 394 -12.99 3.24 19.44
C SER A 394 -11.89 4.08 18.77
N TRP A 395 -12.23 4.99 17.84
CA TRP A 395 -11.24 5.76 17.07
C TRP A 395 -10.98 7.17 17.61
N LEU A 396 -11.96 7.82 18.26
CA LEU A 396 -11.83 9.16 18.85
C LEU A 396 -12.46 9.23 20.26
N PRO A 397 -11.96 8.43 21.22
CA PRO A 397 -12.60 8.24 22.53
C PRO A 397 -12.74 9.55 23.32
N ASP A 398 -11.76 10.43 23.25
CA ASP A 398 -11.77 11.69 24.00
C ASP A 398 -12.74 12.73 23.43
N LYS A 399 -12.92 12.76 22.11
CA LYS A 399 -13.90 13.65 21.48
C LYS A 399 -15.31 13.14 21.67
N TYR A 400 -15.51 11.81 21.61
CA TYR A 400 -16.77 11.17 21.95
C TYR A 400 -17.19 11.48 23.39
N ARG A 401 -16.26 11.38 24.36
CA ARG A 401 -16.53 11.72 25.77
C ARG A 401 -16.96 13.18 25.95
N ARG A 402 -16.32 14.11 25.25
CA ARG A 402 -16.67 15.55 25.31
C ARG A 402 -18.01 15.87 24.65
N LEU A 403 -18.39 15.13 23.61
CA LEU A 403 -19.70 15.27 22.95
C LEU A 403 -20.83 14.71 23.82
N LYS A 404 -20.62 13.55 24.44
CA LYS A 404 -21.58 12.94 25.38
C LYS A 404 -21.83 13.82 26.62
N GLN A 405 -20.89 14.69 26.98
CA GLN A 405 -21.08 15.65 28.08
C GLN A 405 -21.83 16.92 27.68
N LYS A 406 -22.04 17.16 26.38
CA LYS A 406 -22.69 18.36 25.83
C LYS A 406 -24.05 18.09 25.18
N LEU A 407 -24.39 16.83 24.97
CA LEU A 407 -25.72 16.31 24.67
C LEU A 407 -26.31 15.80 25.99
#